data_AF-A0A3C1K9E9-F1
#
_entry.id   AF-A0A3C1K9E9-F1
#
_cell.length_a   1.000
_cell.length_b   1.000
_cell.length_c   1.000
_cell.angle_alpha   90.00
_cell.angle_beta   90.00
_cell.angle_gamma   90.00
#
_symmetry.space_group_name_H-M   'P 1'
#
loop_
_entity.id
_entity.type
_entity.pdbx_description
1 polymer ?
#
loop_
_entity_poly.entity_id
_entity_poly.type
_entity_poly.pdbx_seq_one_letter_code
_entity_poly.pdbx_strand_id
1 'polypeptide(L)'
;VLSQPALPPAFGAGAHATGLTEAAEATLATRVRDEGLCALGLRFTADRSVPASRFAAFERALGEGWRAFEIDSSAGNPDGIPTSAHSVLTDPHAGEAGHPTHAARAAVIDFLRQRLAA
;
A
#
# COMPACT_ATOMS: atom_id res chain seq x y z
N VAL A 1 -2.67 4.28 -6.97
CA VAL A 1 -1.98 3.09 -6.40
C VAL A 1 -0.75 3.58 -5.67
N LEU A 2 -0.51 3.13 -4.44
CA LEU A 2 0.72 3.40 -3.68
C LEU A 2 1.43 2.07 -3.44
N SER A 3 2.49 1.80 -4.19
CA SER A 3 3.35 0.65 -3.95
C SER A 3 4.52 1.12 -3.08
N GLN A 4 4.64 0.56 -1.88
CA GLN A 4 5.65 0.95 -0.87
C GLN A 4 5.79 2.47 -0.68
N PRO A 5 4.78 3.18 -0.13
CA PRO A 5 4.91 4.60 0.17
C PRO A 5 5.94 4.82 1.30
N ALA A 6 7.24 4.85 0.97
CA ALA A 6 8.36 4.87 1.91
C ALA A 6 8.70 6.27 2.43
N LEU A 7 8.08 7.30 1.85
CA LEU A 7 8.34 8.69 2.17
C LEU A 7 7.16 9.33 2.93
N PRO A 8 7.44 10.25 3.88
CA PRO A 8 8.79 10.62 4.38
C PRO A 8 9.47 9.44 5.11
N PRO A 9 10.80 9.48 5.34
CA PRO A 9 11.48 8.40 6.06
C PRO A 9 10.76 8.02 7.37
N ALA A 10 10.68 6.72 7.66
CA ALA A 10 9.90 6.16 8.77
C ALA A 10 10.55 6.36 10.15
N PHE A 11 10.89 7.61 10.48
CA PHE A 11 11.50 8.00 11.75
C PHE A 11 10.73 9.18 12.38
N GLY A 12 10.57 9.15 13.70
CA GLY A 12 9.79 10.15 14.43
C GLY A 12 8.38 10.30 13.86
N ALA A 13 7.95 11.55 13.62
CA ALA A 13 6.66 11.85 13.01
C ALA A 13 6.48 11.21 11.62
N GLY A 14 7.57 10.97 10.88
CA GLY A 14 7.54 10.38 9.54
C GLY A 14 6.99 8.95 9.51
N ALA A 15 7.06 8.21 10.62
CA ALA A 15 6.47 6.87 10.73
C ALA A 15 4.93 6.88 10.66
N HIS A 16 4.29 8.03 10.94
CA HIS A 16 2.84 8.19 10.95
C HIS A 16 2.35 9.11 9.83
N ALA A 17 3.26 9.64 9.01
CA ALA A 17 2.92 10.59 7.95
C ALA A 17 2.61 9.86 6.63
N THR A 18 1.56 10.33 5.95
CA THR A 18 1.21 9.95 4.57
C THR A 18 2.16 10.58 3.54
N GLY A 19 2.88 11.63 3.92
CA GLY A 19 3.68 12.46 3.02
C GLY A 19 2.87 13.51 2.27
N LEU A 20 1.58 13.62 2.55
CA LEU A 20 0.68 14.62 1.99
C LEU A 20 0.60 15.84 2.91
N THR A 21 0.22 16.98 2.34
CA THR A 21 -0.18 18.15 3.13
C THR A 21 -1.60 17.97 3.65
N GLU A 22 -1.97 18.65 4.74
CA GLU A 22 -3.33 18.61 5.30
C GLU A 22 -4.40 19.00 4.25
N ALA A 23 -4.10 20.01 3.42
CA ALA A 23 -4.99 20.41 2.33
C ALA A 23 -5.19 19.31 1.27
N ALA A 24 -4.13 18.55 0.96
CA ALA A 24 -4.22 17.41 0.05
C ALA A 24 -5.04 16.27 0.69
N GLU A 25 -4.85 15.98 1.98
CA GLU A 25 -5.66 14.97 2.69
C GLU A 25 -7.15 15.35 2.71
N ALA A 26 -7.48 16.61 3.02
CA ALA A 26 -8.86 17.11 3.00
C ALA A 26 -9.49 17.02 1.59
N THR A 27 -8.70 17.32 0.56
CA THR A 27 -9.13 17.17 -0.83
C THR A 27 -9.42 15.71 -1.14
N LEU A 28 -8.53 14.79 -0.76
CA LEU A 28 -8.73 13.36 -0.98
C LEU A 28 -9.97 12.83 -0.27
N ALA A 29 -10.18 13.18 1.00
CA ALA A 29 -11.38 12.79 1.74
C ALA A 29 -12.68 13.25 1.05
N THR A 30 -12.68 14.46 0.50
CA THR A 30 -13.81 15.00 -0.28
C THR A 30 -14.03 14.18 -1.55
N ARG A 31 -12.98 13.87 -2.30
CA ARG A 31 -13.07 13.07 -3.52
C ARG A 31 -13.45 11.61 -3.28
N VAL A 32 -13.07 11.03 -2.13
CA VAL A 32 -13.55 9.70 -1.74
C VAL A 32 -15.06 9.71 -1.62
N ARG A 33 -15.61 10.67 -0.86
CA ARG A 33 -17.05 10.78 -0.61
C ARG A 33 -17.85 11.18 -1.85
N ASP A 34 -17.36 12.14 -2.62
CA ASP A 34 -18.14 12.80 -3.65
C ASP A 34 -17.90 12.19 -5.05
N GLU A 35 -16.72 11.61 -5.31
CA GLU A 35 -16.33 11.04 -6.60
C GLU A 35 -16.09 9.51 -6.54
N GLY A 36 -16.20 8.88 -5.36
CA GLY A 36 -15.86 7.48 -5.19
C GLY A 36 -14.37 7.18 -5.44
N LEU A 37 -13.50 8.16 -5.19
CA LEU A 37 -12.05 7.99 -5.30
C LEU A 37 -11.61 6.81 -4.42
N CYS A 38 -10.78 5.93 -4.96
CA CYS A 38 -10.16 4.88 -4.17
C CYS A 38 -8.66 4.79 -4.43
N ALA A 39 -7.93 4.38 -3.40
CA ALA A 39 -6.51 4.10 -3.44
C ALA A 39 -6.23 2.68 -2.97
N LEU A 40 -5.41 1.97 -3.75
CA LEU A 40 -4.84 0.68 -3.37
C LEU A 40 -3.41 0.92 -2.86
N GLY A 41 -3.14 0.54 -1.61
CA GLY A 41 -1.82 0.60 -0.97
C GLY A 41 -1.21 -0.78 -0.79
N LEU A 42 0.07 -0.94 -1.11
CA LEU A 42 0.77 -2.22 -1.03
C LEU A 42 2.02 -2.13 -0.15
N ARG A 43 2.21 -3.12 0.74
CA ARG A 43 3.43 -3.25 1.54
C ARG A 43 3.69 -4.69 1.97
N PHE A 44 4.91 -4.95 2.41
CA PHE A 44 5.23 -6.09 3.26
C PHE A 44 5.06 -5.72 4.74
N THR A 45 4.57 -6.63 5.59
CA THR A 45 4.22 -6.32 6.99
C THR A 45 5.42 -5.94 7.87
N ALA A 46 6.59 -6.53 7.62
CA ALA A 46 7.84 -6.24 8.33
C ALA A 46 8.71 -5.14 7.67
N ASP A 47 8.26 -4.52 6.57
CA ASP A 47 9.00 -3.44 5.90
C ASP A 47 9.13 -2.22 6.81
N ARG A 48 10.36 -1.99 7.30
CA ARG A 48 10.67 -0.86 8.21
C ARG A 48 10.55 0.50 7.53
N SER A 49 10.65 0.56 6.20
CA SER A 49 10.48 1.79 5.44
C SER A 49 9.01 2.17 5.32
N VAL A 50 8.09 1.21 5.49
CA VAL A 50 6.63 1.40 5.34
C VAL A 50 5.88 0.79 6.55
N PRO A 51 5.99 1.42 7.74
CA PRO A 51 5.44 0.88 8.98
C PRO A 51 3.91 0.86 8.99
N ALA A 52 3.33 0.05 9.87
CA ALA A 52 1.88 -0.14 9.97
C ALA A 52 1.15 1.17 10.30
N SER A 53 1.80 2.01 11.10
CA SER A 53 1.34 3.36 11.44
C SER A 53 1.10 4.26 10.23
N ARG A 54 1.88 4.11 9.16
CA ARG A 54 1.67 4.87 7.92
C ARG A 54 0.44 4.37 7.17
N PHE A 55 0.22 3.06 7.14
CA PHE A 55 -0.98 2.50 6.53
C PHE A 55 -2.24 2.89 7.31
N ALA A 56 -2.17 2.88 8.64
CA ALA A 56 -3.23 3.42 9.48
C ALA A 56 -3.46 4.93 9.25
N ALA A 57 -2.43 5.70 8.88
CA ALA A 57 -2.58 7.11 8.53
C ALA A 57 -3.33 7.29 7.21
N PHE A 58 -3.01 6.51 6.18
CA PHE A 58 -3.77 6.50 4.93
C PHE A 58 -5.22 6.06 5.15
N GLU A 59 -5.45 5.04 5.98
CA GLU A 59 -6.80 4.61 6.34
C GLU A 59 -7.61 5.72 7.02
N ARG A 60 -7.00 6.46 7.97
CA ARG A 60 -7.66 7.63 8.58
C ARG A 60 -7.96 8.73 7.57
N ALA A 61 -7.04 9.00 6.63
CA ALA A 61 -7.19 10.08 5.65
C ALA A 61 -8.21 9.75 4.54
N LEU A 62 -8.31 8.48 4.15
CA LEU A 62 -9.08 8.05 2.98
C LEU A 62 -10.33 7.22 3.33
N GLY A 63 -10.46 6.72 4.55
CA GLY A 63 -11.61 5.94 5.01
C GLY A 63 -11.94 4.78 4.08
N GLU A 64 -13.21 4.71 3.65
CA GLU A 64 -13.72 3.70 2.71
C GLU A 64 -13.02 3.70 1.33
N GLY A 65 -12.36 4.80 0.98
CA GLY A 65 -11.53 4.90 -0.22
C GLY A 65 -10.19 4.19 -0.11
N TRP A 66 -9.80 3.70 1.08
CA TRP A 66 -8.55 3.00 1.30
C TRP A 66 -8.69 1.48 1.16
N ARG A 67 -7.85 0.89 0.32
CA ARG A 67 -7.69 -0.57 0.21
C ARG A 67 -6.25 -0.93 0.52
N ALA A 68 -6.01 -1.56 1.67
CA ALA A 68 -4.70 -2.09 2.03
C ALA A 68 -4.51 -3.49 1.44
N PHE A 69 -3.34 -3.72 0.84
CA PHE A 69 -2.84 -5.03 0.42
C PHE A 69 -1.52 -5.27 1.15
N GLU A 70 -1.59 -6.03 2.24
CA GLU A 70 -0.45 -6.31 3.10
C GLU A 70 0.01 -7.75 2.89
N ILE A 71 1.28 -7.91 2.55
CA ILE A 71 1.90 -9.23 2.36
C ILE A 71 2.67 -9.58 3.62
N ASP A 72 2.40 -10.74 4.21
CA ASP A 72 3.15 -11.18 5.39
C ASP A 72 4.63 -11.38 5.05
N SER A 73 5.50 -10.66 5.75
CA SER A 73 6.95 -10.84 5.72
C SER A 73 7.53 -11.00 7.13
N SER A 74 6.69 -11.41 8.09
CA SER A 74 7.11 -11.75 9.44
C SER A 74 8.16 -12.88 9.42
N ALA A 75 9.00 -12.93 10.45
CA ALA A 75 10.04 -13.96 10.53
C ALA A 75 9.40 -15.36 10.54
N GLY A 76 9.74 -16.20 9.56
CA GLY A 76 9.18 -17.55 9.43
C GLY A 76 7.81 -17.62 8.73
N ASN A 77 7.37 -16.57 8.03
CA ASN A 77 6.17 -16.59 7.20
C ASN A 77 6.20 -17.77 6.18
N PRO A 78 5.03 -18.32 5.81
CA PRO A 78 4.93 -19.53 4.99
C PRO A 78 5.51 -19.38 3.57
N ASP A 79 5.62 -18.15 3.08
CA ASP A 79 6.09 -17.85 1.73
C ASP A 79 7.61 -17.56 1.67
N GLY A 80 8.31 -17.64 2.81
CA GLY A 80 9.76 -17.43 2.87
C GLY A 80 10.21 -15.99 2.59
N ILE A 81 9.29 -15.02 2.67
CA ILE A 81 9.56 -13.63 2.34
C ILE A 81 10.46 -13.00 3.41
N PRO A 82 11.61 -12.40 3.06
CA PRO A 82 12.52 -11.85 4.06
C PRO A 82 11.91 -10.61 4.74
N THR A 83 12.23 -10.38 6.01
CA THR A 83 11.79 -9.18 6.75
C THR A 83 12.31 -7.86 6.16
N SER A 84 13.34 -7.94 5.29
CA SER A 84 13.89 -6.80 4.54
C SER A 84 13.20 -6.59 3.18
N ALA A 85 12.19 -7.39 2.84
CA ALA A 85 11.44 -7.23 1.59
C ALA A 85 10.81 -5.84 1.53
N HIS A 86 10.96 -5.21 0.37
CA HIS A 86 10.46 -3.86 0.12
C HIS A 86 9.69 -3.87 -1.21
N SER A 87 10.35 -4.27 -2.30
CA SER A 87 9.89 -4.10 -3.67
C SER A 87 8.75 -5.02 -4.16
N VAL A 88 7.63 -5.20 -3.45
CA VAL A 88 6.34 -5.79 -3.91
C VAL A 88 6.20 -5.94 -5.44
N LEU A 89 5.91 -4.90 -6.22
CA LEU A 89 5.60 -5.12 -7.65
C LEU A 89 6.77 -5.55 -8.56
N THR A 90 8.02 -5.41 -8.09
CA THR A 90 9.23 -5.79 -8.84
C THR A 90 10.02 -6.88 -8.13
N ASP A 91 9.43 -7.51 -7.13
CA ASP A 91 9.97 -8.67 -6.44
C ASP A 91 10.16 -9.83 -7.45
N PRO A 92 11.22 -10.63 -7.33
CA PRO A 92 11.50 -11.72 -8.27
C PRO A 92 10.32 -12.69 -8.44
N HIS A 93 9.53 -12.91 -7.38
CA HIS A 93 8.40 -13.84 -7.38
C HIS A 93 7.10 -13.20 -7.90
N ALA A 94 7.12 -11.95 -8.36
CA ALA A 94 5.94 -11.29 -8.95
C ALA A 94 5.41 -11.99 -10.22
N GLY A 95 6.24 -12.81 -10.87
CA GLY A 95 5.88 -13.66 -12.01
C GLY A 95 5.42 -15.08 -11.64
N GLU A 96 5.52 -15.47 -10.37
CA GLU A 96 5.29 -16.84 -9.92
C GLU A 96 3.85 -17.00 -9.41
N ALA A 97 3.02 -17.75 -10.16
CA ALA A 97 1.67 -18.04 -9.75
C ALA A 97 1.64 -18.74 -8.38
N GLY A 98 0.79 -18.25 -7.47
CA GLY A 98 0.68 -18.75 -6.10
C GLY A 98 1.48 -17.93 -5.07
N HIS A 99 2.49 -17.16 -5.48
CA HIS A 99 3.22 -16.29 -4.55
C HIS A 99 2.39 -15.05 -4.18
N PRO A 100 2.40 -14.57 -2.91
CA PRO A 100 1.65 -13.39 -2.49
C PRO A 100 1.96 -12.14 -3.31
N THR A 101 3.19 -12.00 -3.75
CA THR A 101 3.62 -10.88 -4.61
C THR A 101 2.99 -10.92 -6.01
N HIS A 102 2.82 -12.12 -6.60
CA HIS A 102 2.07 -12.27 -7.85
C HIS A 102 0.60 -11.88 -7.65
N ALA A 103 -0.01 -12.27 -6.51
CA ALA A 103 -1.37 -11.86 -6.17
C ALA A 103 -1.51 -10.34 -6.01
N ALA A 104 -0.52 -9.68 -5.40
CA ALA A 104 -0.45 -8.22 -5.30
C ALA A 104 -0.40 -7.54 -6.68
N ARG A 105 0.43 -8.06 -7.59
CA ARG A 105 0.51 -7.59 -8.99
C ARG A 105 -0.83 -7.75 -9.70
N ALA A 106 -1.47 -8.92 -9.58
CA ALA A 106 -2.78 -9.18 -10.17
C ALA A 106 -3.84 -8.19 -9.62
N ALA A 107 -3.86 -7.96 -8.31
CA ALA A 107 -4.77 -7.01 -7.67
C ALA A 107 -4.59 -5.57 -8.19
N VAL A 108 -3.36 -5.13 -8.46
CA VAL A 108 -3.09 -3.82 -9.08
C VAL A 108 -3.64 -3.76 -10.50
N ILE A 109 -3.39 -4.79 -11.32
CA ILE A 109 -3.88 -4.83 -12.70
C ILE A 109 -5.41 -4.78 -12.73
N ASP A 110 -6.08 -5.57 -11.89
CA ASP A 110 -7.54 -5.60 -11.83
C ASP A 110 -8.12 -4.30 -11.29
N PHE A 111 -7.49 -3.69 -10.28
CA PHE A 111 -7.85 -2.36 -9.79
C PHE A 111 -7.77 -1.31 -10.91
N LEU A 112 -6.67 -1.29 -11.68
CA LEU A 112 -6.49 -0.35 -12.78
C LEU A 112 -7.49 -0.60 -13.91
N ARG A 113 -7.77 -1.85 -14.27
CA ARG A 113 -8.82 -2.20 -15.25
C ARG A 113 -10.18 -1.66 -14.82
N GLN A 114 -10.58 -1.88 -13.57
CA GLN A 114 -11.86 -1.40 -13.04
C GLN A 114 -12.00 0.13 -13.06
N ARG A 115 -10.88 0.86 -12.93
CA ARG A 115 -10.89 2.33 -12.81
C ARG A 115 -10.57 3.07 -14.10
N LEU A 116 -10.01 2.39 -15.10
CA LEU A 116 -9.58 2.98 -16.36
C LEU A 116 -10.33 2.43 -17.58
N ALA A 117 -11.05 1.31 -17.45
CA ALA A 117 -11.96 0.87 -18.51
C ALA A 117 -13.13 1.87 -18.60
N ALA A 118 -13.27 2.47 -19.79
CA ALA A 118 -14.37 3.37 -20.14
C ALA A 118 -15.70 2.62 -20.28
#